data_AF-A0A3G1B0N7-F1
#
_entry.id   AF-A0A3G1B0N7-F1
#
_cell.length_a   1.000
_cell.length_b   1.000
_cell.length_c   1.000
_cell.angle_alpha   90.00
_cell.angle_beta   90.00
_cell.angle_gamma   90.00
#
_symmetry.space_group_name_H-M   'P 1'
#
loop_
_entity.id
_entity.type
_entity.pdbx_description
1 polymer ?
#
loop_
_entity_poly.entity_id
_entity_poly.type
_entity_poly.pdbx_seq_one_letter_code
_entity_poly.pdbx_strand_id
1 'polypeptide(L)' 'MSVKVKDVKTKAIKEKDGTYSLACSALGVYSNGKNLKDAKKNFAEALELHLSVLREKATKIITA' A
#
# COMPACT_ATOMS: atom_id res chain seq x y z
N MET A 1 1.43 4.42 -18.43
CA MET A 1 2.27 4.97 -17.35
C MET A 1 3.05 3.82 -16.72
N SER A 2 4.37 3.78 -16.88
CA SER A 2 5.23 2.79 -16.24
C SER A 2 5.78 3.38 -14.93
N VAL A 3 5.29 2.91 -13.79
CA VAL A 3 5.85 3.26 -12.48
C VAL A 3 7.19 2.54 -12.37
N LYS A 4 8.31 3.28 -12.39
CA LYS A 4 9.62 2.70 -12.09
C LYS A 4 9.65 2.41 -10.59
N VAL A 5 9.95 1.17 -10.20
CA VAL A 5 9.93 0.72 -8.79
C VAL A 5 10.76 1.61 -7.85
N LYS A 6 11.77 2.33 -8.37
CA LYS A 6 12.59 3.28 -7.61
C LYS A 6 11.87 4.58 -7.17
N ASP A 7 10.73 4.92 -7.77
CA ASP A 7 9.97 6.14 -7.45
C ASP A 7 8.87 5.92 -6.42
N VAL A 8 8.66 4.67 -5.99
CA VAL A 8 7.60 4.30 -5.04
C VAL A 8 8.06 4.62 -3.62
N LYS A 9 7.84 5.87 -3.18
CA LYS A 9 8.11 6.30 -1.80
C LYS A 9 6.87 6.14 -0.93
N THR A 10 6.98 5.32 0.11
CA THR A 10 6.01 5.28 1.20
C THR A 10 6.32 6.39 2.20
N LYS A 11 5.32 7.18 2.55
CA LYS A 11 5.40 8.18 3.62
C LYS A 11 4.78 7.60 4.89
N ALA A 12 5.45 7.80 6.03
CA ALA A 12 4.89 7.54 7.34
C ALA A 12 4.64 8.90 8.03
N ILE A 13 3.44 9.08 8.55
CA ILE A 13 2.99 10.31 9.20
C ILE A 13 2.59 9.93 10.63
N LYS A 14 3.14 10.65 11.60
CA LYS A 14 2.73 10.51 13.00
C LYS A 14 1.59 11.48 13.26
N GLU A 15 0.45 10.95 13.66
CA GLU A 15 -0.76 11.73 13.93
C GLU A 15 -0.73 12.34 15.33
N LYS A 16 -1.57 13.35 15.57
CA LYS A 16 -1.64 14.09 16.84
C LYS A 16 -2.10 13.23 18.03
N ASP A 17 -2.85 12.16 17.75
CA ASP A 17 -3.35 11.19 18.72
C ASP A 17 -2.33 10.07 19.04
N GLY A 18 -1.14 10.14 18.45
CA GLY A 18 -0.07 9.14 18.63
C GLY A 18 -0.15 7.95 17.68
N THR A 19 -1.16 7.87 16.82
CA THR A 19 -1.27 6.85 15.76
C THR A 19 -0.33 7.16 14.60
N TYR A 20 -0.17 6.19 13.68
CA TYR A 20 0.70 6.31 12.52
C TYR A 20 -0.05 5.96 11.25
N SER A 21 -0.05 6.89 10.30
CA SER A 21 -0.57 6.68 8.95
C SER A 21 0.57 6.35 7.99
N LEU A 22 0.43 5.29 7.18
CA LEU A 22 1.32 4.99 6.07
C LEU A 22 0.59 5.18 4.74
N ALA A 23 1.25 5.84 3.80
CA ALA A 23 0.68 6.17 2.50
C ALA A 23 1.69 5.91 1.38
N CYS A 24 1.27 5.21 0.33
CA CYS A 24 2.00 5.13 -0.93
C CYS A 24 1.11 5.63 -2.06
N SER A 25 1.24 6.92 -2.39
CA SER A 25 0.43 7.59 -3.42
C SER A 25 0.61 6.97 -4.81
N ALA A 26 1.79 6.43 -5.12
CA ALA A 26 2.05 5.79 -6.41
C ALA A 26 1.22 4.50 -6.63
N LEU A 27 0.83 3.84 -5.54
CA LEU A 27 0.01 2.62 -5.56
C LEU A 27 -1.43 2.88 -5.11
N GLY A 28 -1.75 4.09 -4.64
CA GLY A 28 -3.06 4.42 -4.08
C GLY A 28 -3.41 3.65 -2.81
N VAL A 29 -2.41 3.13 -2.08
CA VAL A 29 -2.60 2.34 -0.86
C VAL A 29 -2.31 3.17 0.38
N TYR A 30 -3.20 3.06 1.38
CA TYR A 30 -3.15 3.78 2.64
C TYR A 30 -3.48 2.83 3.80
N SER A 31 -2.83 3.01 4.95
CA SER A 31 -3.16 2.32 6.19
C SER A 31 -2.91 3.20 7.41
N ASN A 32 -3.49 2.83 8.55
CA ASN A 32 -3.22 3.42 9.86
C ASN A 32 -2.96 2.28 10.87
N GLY A 33 -2.22 2.55 11.94
CA GLY A 33 -2.08 1.69 13.10
C GLY A 33 -1.78 2.47 14.37
N LYS A 34 -2.04 1.82 15.51
CA LYS A 34 -1.89 2.44 16.84
C LYS A 34 -0.45 2.87 17.17
N ASN A 35 0.51 2.25 16.50
CA ASN A 35 1.94 2.56 16.57
C ASN A 35 2.59 2.24 15.22
N LEU A 36 3.85 2.63 15.04
CA LEU A 36 4.57 2.44 13.78
C LEU A 36 4.67 0.97 13.33
N LYS A 37 4.78 0.01 14.27
CA LYS A 37 4.87 -1.42 13.96
C LYS A 37 3.54 -1.93 13.42
N ASP A 38 2.45 -1.57 14.09
CA ASP A 38 1.08 -1.89 13.69
C ASP A 38 0.74 -1.29 12.32
N ALA A 39 1.06 -0.02 12.12
CA ALA A 39 0.82 0.66 10.86
C ALA A 39 1.58 0.04 9.68
N LYS A 40 2.84 -0.39 9.90
CA LYS A 40 3.63 -1.15 8.91
C LYS A 40 3.03 -2.51 8.59
N LYS A 41 2.54 -3.24 9.59
CA LYS A 41 1.89 -4.53 9.39
C LYS A 41 0.62 -4.35 8.53
N ASN A 42 -0.26 -3.44 8.95
CA ASN A 42 -1.50 -3.14 8.23
C ASN A 42 -1.21 -2.66 6.80
N PHE A 43 -0.13 -1.90 6.61
CA PHE A 43 0.29 -1.44 5.28
C PHE A 43 0.73 -2.59 4.37
N ALA A 44 1.48 -3.55 4.89
CA ALA A 44 1.92 -4.73 4.14
C ALA A 44 0.72 -5.60 3.72
N GLU A 45 -0.23 -5.82 4.64
CA GLU A 45 -1.46 -6.56 4.36
C GLU A 45 -2.32 -5.86 3.28
N ALA A 46 -2.47 -4.53 3.37
CA ALA A 46 -3.19 -3.76 2.36
C ALA A 46 -2.51 -3.81 0.98
N LEU A 47 -1.17 -3.78 0.94
CA LEU A 47 -0.41 -3.93 -0.30
C LEU A 47 -0.59 -5.31 -0.93
N GLU A 48 -0.54 -6.38 -0.12
CA GLU A 48 -0.71 -7.74 -0.60
C GLU A 48 -2.09 -7.95 -1.23
N LEU A 49 -3.14 -7.46 -0.55
CA LEU A 49 -4.51 -7.50 -1.05
C LEU A 49 -4.66 -6.70 -2.35
N HIS A 50 -4.07 -5.49 -2.43
CA HIS A 50 -4.12 -4.68 -3.63
C HIS A 50 -3.45 -5.39 -4.82
N LEU A 51 -2.26 -5.95 -4.60
CA LEU A 51 -1.49 -6.66 -5.62
C LEU A 51 -2.16 -7.97 -6.05
N SER A 52 -2.84 -8.69 -5.16
CA SER A 52 -3.56 -9.91 -5.51
C SER A 52 -4.73 -9.62 -6.45
N VAL A 53 -5.50 -8.56 -6.19
CA VAL A 53 -6.58 -8.10 -7.08
C VAL A 53 -6.04 -7.67 -8.45
N LEU A 54 -4.90 -6.96 -8.49
CA LEU A 54 -4.27 -6.58 -9.76
C LEU A 54 -3.79 -7.80 -10.54
N ARG A 55 -3.21 -8.80 -9.88
CA ARG A 55 -2.80 -10.06 -10.51
C ARG A 55 -4.00 -10.81 -11.08
N GLU A 56 -5.08 -10.94 -10.33
CA GLU A 56 -6.28 -11.62 -10.82
C GLU A 56 -6.87 -10.93 -12.06
N LYS A 57 -6.96 -9.60 -12.05
CA LYS A 57 -7.42 -8.82 -13.21
C LYS A 57 -6.50 -8.97 -14.41
N ALA A 58 -5.18 -8.93 -14.21
CA ALA A 58 -4.21 -9.12 -15.28
C ALA A 58 -4.32 -10.52 -15.90
N THR A 59 -4.44 -11.56 -15.08
CA THR A 59 -4.66 -12.93 -15.55
C THR A 59 -5.94 -13.05 -16.37
N LYS A 60 -7.06 -12.50 -15.88
CA LYS A 60 -8.35 -12.49 -16.60
C LYS A 60 -8.23 -11.84 -17.98
N ILE A 61 -7.49 -10.74 -18.11
CA ILE A 61 -7.27 -10.06 -19.40
C ILE A 61 -6.44 -10.91 -20.37
N ILE A 62 -5.47 -11.68 -19.87
CA ILE A 62 -4.62 -12.54 -20.71
C ILE A 62 -5.36 -13.81 -21.14
N THR A 63 -6.29 -14.30 -20.32
CA THR A 63 -7.06 -15.53 -20.58
C THR A 63 -8.42 -15.32 -21.24
N ALA A 64 -8.87 -14.07 -21.42
CA ALA A 64 -10.12 -13.70 -22.10
C ALA A 64 -9.88 -13.42 -23.58
#